data_AF-A0ABD3RVD1-F1
#
_entry.id   AF-A0ABD3RVD1-F1
#
_cell.length_a   1.000
_cell.length_b   1.000
_cell.length_c   1.000
_cell.angle_alpha   90.00
_cell.angle_beta   90.00
_cell.angle_gamma   90.00
#
_symmetry.space_group_name_H-M   'P 1'
#
loop_
_entity.id
_entity.type
_entity.pdbx_description
1 polymer ?
#
loop_
_entity_poly.entity_id
_entity_poly.type
_entity_poly.pdbx_seq_one_letter_code
_entity_poly.pdbx_strand_id
1 'polypeptide(L)'
;MACGSGNATGEENVEDAVMADSNAPVAAIATSGTTGMEGAMEEEDDEDEDEDGGAEGMMVDPASGLRPEDVTSLTESMGFSLIRAQKGLLHGNGGTVEGAVEWLLEHQDDDDIDEPIPMVPREKSAGVGGGDDGIGGKGGVAISYKCVATGKIFANMADLELHANRTGHSDFEETTECKRPLSPEEKAAKILEIKSLLKAKRAERELREKAEDIDRERQRRFMGQEMAKTREQMEIEERRRLAQMHKREKENAIKERARIRAELEKDKRERMANKGKLGSKLGVDGYNPDAIQYDVLAAGGIGGGAGTNEGGAKTVKAPPSVDKMDEYIAKVSSYRAGGDGGNCLKILKAYIGNVTKNPTDAKYRKINTENKAYKTKVKPFLGAKSLLLCVGFAPTKDGTAMELGEDADMAVLRMAEEKVDAAYEKYMK
;
A
#
# COMPACT_ATOMS: atom_id res chain seq x y z
N MET A 1 7.41 34.40 -74.32
CA MET A 1 6.68 33.96 -75.52
C MET A 1 5.71 32.88 -75.10
N ALA A 2 4.44 33.11 -75.39
CA ALA A 2 3.32 32.30 -74.98
C ALA A 2 3.22 31.00 -75.79
N CYS A 3 2.76 29.93 -75.15
CA CYS A 3 1.87 28.96 -75.78
C CYS A 3 1.12 28.19 -74.68
N GLY A 4 -0.15 28.55 -74.52
CA GLY A 4 -1.13 27.71 -73.85
C GLY A 4 -1.68 26.65 -74.80
N SER A 5 -2.18 25.57 -74.22
CA SER A 5 -3.24 24.71 -74.73
C SER A 5 -3.91 24.20 -73.44
N GLY A 6 -5.12 24.65 -73.10
CA GLY A 6 -6.36 24.32 -73.81
C GLY A 6 -6.96 23.12 -73.07
N ASN A 7 -7.70 23.33 -71.97
CA ASN A 7 -9.11 23.73 -71.86
C ASN A 7 -10.08 22.55 -71.99
N ALA A 8 -11.18 22.67 -71.25
CA ALA A 8 -12.48 21.99 -71.36
C ALA A 8 -12.73 20.79 -70.44
N THR A 9 -13.85 20.68 -69.70
CA THR A 9 -14.96 21.59 -69.31
C THR A 9 -15.95 20.73 -68.52
N GLY A 10 -16.67 21.37 -67.60
CA GLY A 10 -18.06 21.05 -67.25
C GLY A 10 -18.24 20.16 -66.02
N GLU A 11 -19.23 20.38 -65.17
CA GLU A 11 -20.29 21.39 -65.08
C GLU A 11 -20.79 21.23 -63.61
N GLU A 12 -20.73 22.27 -62.78
CA GLU A 12 -21.81 23.22 -62.49
C GLU A 12 -22.97 22.68 -61.63
N ASN A 13 -23.30 23.51 -60.65
CA ASN A 13 -24.59 23.72 -59.99
C ASN A 13 -25.00 22.85 -58.78
N VAL A 14 -25.58 23.39 -57.71
CA VAL A 14 -25.72 24.76 -57.14
C VAL A 14 -26.61 24.65 -55.89
N GLU A 15 -26.64 25.72 -55.09
CA GLU A 15 -27.67 26.08 -54.08
C GLU A 15 -27.64 25.29 -52.76
N ASP A 16 -27.22 25.85 -51.63
CA ASP A 16 -27.67 27.08 -50.93
C ASP A 16 -29.03 26.91 -50.24
N ALA A 17 -28.99 26.90 -48.91
CA ALA A 17 -30.12 27.13 -48.01
C ALA A 17 -29.56 27.60 -46.66
N VAL A 18 -29.23 28.89 -46.63
CA VAL A 18 -29.08 29.74 -45.45
C VAL A 18 -30.42 30.04 -44.76
N MET A 19 -30.29 30.59 -43.54
CA MET A 19 -31.27 31.39 -42.76
C MET A 19 -32.25 30.62 -41.86
N ALA A 20 -32.59 31.04 -40.64
CA ALA A 20 -32.18 32.13 -39.74
C ALA A 20 -32.90 31.83 -38.40
N ASP A 21 -32.22 31.85 -37.26
CA ASP A 21 -32.16 32.95 -36.27
C ASP A 21 -33.36 33.06 -35.31
N SER A 22 -33.02 33.47 -34.08
CA SER A 22 -33.87 34.01 -32.99
C SER A 22 -34.51 33.00 -32.04
N ASN A 23 -34.01 32.89 -30.81
CA ASN A 23 -34.42 33.78 -29.70
C ASN A 23 -34.00 33.18 -28.33
N ALA A 24 -33.27 33.96 -27.53
CA ALA A 24 -33.06 33.74 -26.09
C ALA A 24 -34.24 34.37 -25.30
N PRO A 25 -34.21 34.58 -23.97
CA PRO A 25 -33.52 33.93 -22.84
C PRO A 25 -34.51 33.52 -21.72
N VAL A 26 -34.15 32.67 -20.74
CA VAL A 26 -34.72 32.79 -19.37
C VAL A 26 -34.01 31.93 -18.31
N ALA A 27 -33.78 32.58 -17.16
CA ALA A 27 -33.72 32.06 -15.80
C ALA A 27 -32.45 31.30 -15.33
N ALA A 28 -31.48 32.12 -14.93
CA ALA A 28 -30.65 31.85 -13.77
C ALA A 28 -31.52 31.75 -12.50
N ILE A 29 -31.29 30.72 -11.69
CA ILE A 29 -31.48 30.75 -10.23
C ILE A 29 -30.13 30.42 -9.62
N ALA A 30 -29.53 31.45 -9.03
CA ALA A 30 -28.47 31.37 -8.03
C ALA A 30 -29.11 31.46 -6.65
N THR A 31 -28.48 30.82 -5.65
CA THR A 31 -28.43 31.12 -4.19
C THR A 31 -27.92 29.84 -3.51
N SER A 32 -26.89 29.79 -2.66
CA SER A 32 -26.03 30.75 -1.94
C SER A 32 -24.71 29.97 -1.64
N GLY A 33 -23.50 30.51 -1.52
CA GLY A 33 -23.06 31.87 -1.20
C GLY A 33 -22.28 31.83 0.13
N THR A 34 -20.95 31.70 0.08
CA THR A 34 -20.07 32.25 1.13
C THR A 34 -18.94 33.00 0.46
N THR A 35 -19.07 34.32 0.58
CA THR A 35 -18.26 35.41 0.04
C THR A 35 -16.86 35.46 0.64
N GLY A 36 -15.90 35.86 -0.18
CA GLY A 36 -14.71 36.55 0.32
C GLY A 36 -15.12 37.87 0.96
N MET A 37 -14.48 38.21 2.08
CA MET A 37 -14.42 39.57 2.60
C MET A 37 -12.98 40.02 2.43
N GLU A 38 -12.77 40.94 1.51
CA GLU A 38 -11.63 41.85 1.54
C GLU A 38 -11.85 42.76 2.76
N GLY A 39 -10.91 42.70 3.70
CA GLY A 39 -10.84 43.59 4.85
C GLY A 39 -9.37 43.88 5.10
N ALA A 40 -8.92 45.02 4.57
CA ALA A 40 -7.72 45.67 5.02
C ALA A 40 -7.80 45.84 6.55
N MET A 41 -6.80 45.32 7.25
CA MET A 41 -6.48 45.76 8.59
C MET A 41 -5.01 46.11 8.57
N GLU A 42 -4.81 47.43 8.56
CA GLU A 42 -3.58 48.11 8.88
C GLU A 42 -3.19 47.79 10.33
N GLU A 43 -1.87 47.88 10.59
CA GLU A 43 -1.21 47.94 11.89
C GLU A 43 -1.25 46.61 12.70
N GLU A 44 -0.16 46.12 13.30
CA GLU A 44 0.95 46.84 13.92
C GLU A 44 2.26 46.07 13.67
N ASP A 45 3.31 46.83 13.36
CA ASP A 45 4.70 46.38 13.51
C ASP A 45 4.91 46.08 15.00
N ASP A 46 4.89 44.81 15.40
CA ASP A 46 5.47 44.38 16.68
C ASP A 46 6.99 44.50 16.54
N GLU A 47 7.46 45.72 16.81
CA GLU A 47 8.80 45.99 17.30
C GLU A 47 8.97 45.16 18.59
N ASP A 48 9.54 43.95 18.48
CA ASP A 48 10.18 43.30 19.61
C ASP A 48 11.41 44.15 19.96
N GLU A 49 11.17 45.23 20.70
CA GLU A 49 12.14 45.90 21.53
C GLU A 49 12.70 44.84 22.49
N ASP A 50 13.91 44.34 22.20
CA ASP A 50 14.75 43.67 23.18
C ASP A 50 15.08 44.71 24.27
N GLU A 51 14.14 44.95 25.19
CA GLU A 51 14.38 45.64 26.45
C GLU A 51 15.42 44.85 27.24
N ASP A 52 16.62 45.43 27.31
CA ASP A 52 17.66 45.14 28.29
C ASP A 52 17.10 45.32 29.72
N GLY A 53 16.41 44.30 30.19
CA GLY A 53 15.86 44.19 31.54
C GLY A 53 16.56 43.08 32.31
N GLY A 54 17.55 43.44 33.13
CA GLY A 54 18.25 42.52 34.02
C GLY A 54 17.28 41.69 34.89
N ALA A 55 17.25 40.38 34.68
CA ALA A 55 16.51 39.44 35.50
C ALA A 55 17.49 38.52 36.24
N GLU A 56 17.87 38.96 37.44
CA GLU A 56 18.53 38.12 38.42
C GLU A 56 17.63 36.91 38.79
N GLY A 57 18.14 35.69 38.60
CA GLY A 57 17.81 34.57 39.48
C GLY A 57 16.49 33.80 39.28
N MET A 58 15.96 33.62 38.06
CA MET A 58 14.83 32.70 37.86
C MET A 58 15.28 31.24 38.05
N MET A 59 14.96 30.63 39.19
CA MET A 59 15.10 29.19 39.44
C MET A 59 14.06 28.44 38.61
N VAL A 60 14.48 27.47 37.79
CA VAL A 60 13.61 26.69 36.90
C VAL A 60 13.62 25.23 37.36
N ASP A 61 12.46 24.59 37.32
CA ASP A 61 12.36 23.14 37.54
C ASP A 61 12.89 22.40 36.30
N PRO A 62 14.02 21.66 36.41
CA PRO A 62 14.63 20.96 35.28
C PRO A 62 13.74 19.86 34.70
N ALA A 63 12.75 19.34 35.45
CA ALA A 63 11.80 18.36 34.95
C ALA A 63 10.81 18.93 33.92
N SER A 64 10.66 20.26 33.85
CA SER A 64 9.73 20.94 32.94
C SER A 64 10.11 20.83 31.46
N GLY A 65 11.39 20.56 31.16
CA GLY A 65 11.92 20.43 29.80
C GLY A 65 11.93 19.00 29.27
N LEU A 66 11.49 18.02 30.06
CA LEU A 66 11.50 16.61 29.66
C LEU A 66 10.38 16.29 28.67
N ARG A 67 10.66 15.36 27.75
CA ARG A 67 9.68 14.84 26.79
C ARG A 67 8.58 14.07 27.53
N PRO A 68 7.31 14.52 27.49
CA PRO A 68 6.23 13.88 28.24
C PRO A 68 6.00 12.41 27.87
N GLU A 69 6.25 12.04 26.61
CA GLU A 69 6.12 10.68 26.10
C GLU A 69 7.06 9.69 26.79
N ASP A 70 8.30 10.09 27.09
CA ASP A 70 9.29 9.21 27.72
C ASP A 70 9.03 9.05 29.21
N VAL A 71 8.59 10.14 29.86
CA VAL A 71 8.13 10.12 31.25
C VAL A 71 6.92 9.18 31.37
N THR A 72 5.98 9.27 30.43
CA THR A 72 4.79 8.40 30.38
C THR A 72 5.17 6.94 30.12
N SER A 73 6.14 6.69 29.24
CA SER A 73 6.66 5.33 28.98
C SER A 73 7.26 4.69 30.24
N LEU A 74 8.12 5.41 30.96
CA LEU A 74 8.74 4.91 32.19
C LEU A 74 7.74 4.72 33.34
N THR A 75 6.72 5.57 33.43
CA THR A 75 5.71 5.51 34.50
C THR A 75 4.60 4.49 34.21
N GLU A 76 3.99 4.50 33.03
CA GLU A 76 2.86 3.63 32.68
C GLU A 76 3.29 2.24 32.22
N SER A 77 4.39 2.14 31.44
CA SER A 77 4.81 0.86 30.85
C SER A 77 5.79 0.09 31.73
N MET A 78 6.68 0.79 32.45
CA MET A 78 7.67 0.17 33.34
C MET A 78 7.35 0.30 34.83
N GLY A 79 6.39 1.15 35.20
CA GLY A 79 5.88 1.25 36.57
C GLY A 79 6.78 2.04 37.53
N PHE A 80 7.72 2.84 37.02
CA PHE A 80 8.55 3.70 37.87
C PHE A 80 7.74 4.89 38.43
N SER A 81 8.10 5.39 39.61
CA SER A 81 7.50 6.61 40.16
C SER A 81 7.84 7.81 39.26
N LEU A 82 6.99 8.84 39.26
CA LEU A 82 7.22 10.04 38.43
C LEU A 82 8.58 10.70 38.71
N ILE A 83 8.98 10.74 39.97
CA ILE A 83 10.26 11.32 40.41
C ILE A 83 11.44 10.49 39.89
N ARG A 84 11.35 9.15 39.98
CA ARG A 84 12.36 8.23 39.44
C ARG A 84 12.47 8.36 37.92
N ALA A 85 11.34 8.37 37.21
CA ALA A 85 11.32 8.54 35.76
C ALA A 85 11.95 9.88 35.32
N GLN A 86 11.64 10.97 36.02
CA GLN A 86 12.22 12.29 35.75
C GLN A 86 13.72 12.34 36.07
N LYS A 87 14.17 11.81 37.22
CA LYS A 87 15.60 11.76 37.57
C LYS A 87 16.40 10.89 36.62
N GLY A 88 15.87 9.72 36.24
CA GLY A 88 16.50 8.84 35.25
C GLY A 88 16.65 9.52 33.90
N LEU A 89 15.65 10.28 33.44
CA LEU A 89 15.76 11.03 32.18
C LEU A 89 16.71 12.23 32.26
N LEU A 90 16.93 12.81 33.45
CA LEU A 90 17.85 13.92 33.67
C LEU A 90 19.31 13.48 33.79
N HIS A 91 19.57 12.33 34.43
CA HIS A 91 20.93 11.81 34.69
C HIS A 91 21.35 10.69 33.74
N GLY A 92 20.38 10.05 33.07
CA GLY A 92 20.59 9.01 32.08
C GLY A 92 21.26 9.54 30.82
N ASN A 93 22.08 8.71 30.19
CA ASN A 93 22.91 9.11 29.07
C ASN A 93 22.05 9.48 27.84
N GLY A 94 21.95 10.78 27.54
CA GLY A 94 21.27 11.31 26.35
C GLY A 94 19.76 11.50 26.46
N GLY A 95 19.18 11.49 27.67
CA GLY A 95 17.75 11.76 27.89
C GLY A 95 16.83 10.81 27.10
N THR A 96 17.24 9.55 26.97
CA THR A 96 16.47 8.46 26.33
C THR A 96 15.87 7.54 27.40
N VAL A 97 14.82 6.80 27.06
CA VAL A 97 14.18 5.83 27.97
C VAL A 97 15.18 4.77 28.41
N GLU A 98 16.00 4.26 27.49
CA GLU A 98 16.99 3.23 27.75
C GLU A 98 18.08 3.71 28.71
N GLY A 99 18.62 4.91 28.48
CA GLY A 99 19.61 5.52 29.37
C GLY A 99 19.05 5.85 30.75
N ALA A 100 17.77 6.18 30.85
CA ALA A 100 17.08 6.39 32.12
C ALA A 100 16.90 5.09 32.91
N VAL A 101 16.57 3.99 32.24
CA VAL A 101 16.44 2.67 32.88
C VAL A 101 17.79 2.19 33.41
N GLU A 102 18.87 2.36 32.64
CA GLU A 102 20.22 1.96 33.07
C GLU A 102 20.66 2.74 34.32
N TRP A 103 20.45 4.06 34.35
CA TRP A 103 20.74 4.88 35.52
C TRP A 103 19.88 4.47 36.74
N LEU A 104 18.59 4.21 36.53
CA LEU A 104 17.67 3.80 37.60
C LEU A 104 18.04 2.45 38.20
N LEU A 105 18.58 1.51 37.42
CA LEU A 105 19.04 0.22 37.92
C LEU A 105 20.27 0.35 38.81
N GLU A 106 21.16 1.28 38.50
CA GLU A 106 22.39 1.53 39.28
C GLU A 106 22.12 2.28 40.59
N HIS A 107 21.07 3.11 40.64
CA HIS A 107 20.75 4.00 41.77
C HIS A 107 19.47 3.59 42.53
N GLN A 108 18.89 2.42 42.25
CA GLN A 108 17.60 1.99 42.83
C GLN A 108 17.61 1.84 44.37
N ASP A 109 18.79 1.66 44.95
CA ASP A 109 19.02 1.43 46.38
C ASP A 109 19.45 2.71 47.12
N ASP A 110 19.59 3.84 46.42
CA ASP A 110 19.98 5.11 47.04
C ASP A 110 18.80 5.74 47.79
N ASP A 111 19.03 6.13 49.04
CA ASP A 111 17.99 6.71 49.91
C ASP A 111 17.42 8.04 49.35
N ASP A 112 18.18 8.73 48.50
CA ASP A 112 17.82 10.02 47.90
C ASP A 112 17.08 9.88 46.56
N ILE A 113 16.85 8.67 46.03
CA ILE A 113 16.24 8.46 44.71
C ILE A 113 14.83 9.04 44.63
N ASP A 114 14.05 8.97 45.71
CA ASP A 114 12.68 9.50 45.77
C ASP A 114 12.59 10.95 46.29
N GLU A 115 13.73 11.61 46.54
CA GLU A 115 13.73 13.02 46.97
C GLU A 115 13.29 13.98 45.85
N PRO A 116 12.57 15.08 46.17
CA PRO A 116 12.17 16.09 45.19
C PRO A 116 13.37 16.68 44.43
N ILE A 117 13.21 16.88 43.12
CA ILE A 117 14.28 17.44 42.27
C ILE A 117 14.51 18.91 42.65
N PRO A 118 15.76 19.32 42.98
CA PRO A 118 16.04 20.70 43.35
C PRO A 118 15.92 21.64 42.14
N MET A 119 15.37 22.83 42.36
CA MET A 119 15.30 23.86 41.32
C MET A 119 16.69 24.40 41.01
N VAL A 120 17.01 24.55 39.72
CA VAL A 120 18.33 25.01 39.25
C VAL A 120 18.21 26.33 38.47
N PRO A 121 19.25 27.19 38.49
CA PRO A 121 19.28 28.38 37.64
C PRO A 121 19.15 28.01 36.15
N ARG A 122 18.38 28.81 35.38
CA ARG A 122 18.04 28.56 33.96
C ARG A 122 19.24 28.21 33.06
N GLU A 123 20.42 28.77 33.33
CA GLU A 123 21.66 28.49 32.59
C GLU A 123 22.11 27.03 32.66
N LYS A 124 21.82 26.32 33.76
CA LYS A 124 22.16 24.91 33.95
C LYS A 124 21.09 23.93 33.42
N SER A 125 19.91 24.44 33.06
CA SER A 125 18.79 23.62 32.58
C SER A 125 18.85 23.30 31.08
N ALA A 126 19.69 24.01 30.31
CA ALA A 126 19.83 23.84 28.88
C ALA A 126 21.16 23.16 28.52
N GLY A 127 21.19 21.83 28.61
CA GLY A 127 22.28 21.00 28.09
C GLY A 127 23.18 20.41 29.18
N VAL A 128 22.82 19.21 29.66
CA VAL A 128 23.66 18.40 30.52
C VAL A 128 24.08 17.15 29.75
N GLY A 129 25.23 17.24 29.09
CA GLY A 129 26.17 16.13 28.93
C GLY A 129 27.42 16.52 29.72
N GLY A 130 27.84 15.68 30.66
CA GLY A 130 28.90 15.93 31.66
C GLY A 130 30.21 16.44 31.05
N GLY A 131 31.07 17.18 31.72
CA GLY A 131 31.61 17.23 33.10
C GLY A 131 32.92 18.03 32.94
N ASP A 132 33.54 18.72 33.89
CA ASP A 132 33.78 18.56 35.32
C ASP A 132 34.35 19.92 35.76
N ASP A 133 33.84 20.49 36.85
CA ASP A 133 34.43 21.69 37.45
C ASP A 133 34.34 21.58 38.97
N GLY A 134 35.48 21.22 39.58
CA GLY A 134 35.90 21.86 40.82
C GLY A 134 36.61 20.95 41.81
N ILE A 135 37.93 21.13 41.94
CA ILE A 135 38.58 21.38 43.24
C ILE A 135 39.97 22.00 43.01
N GLY A 136 40.18 23.16 43.67
CA GLY A 136 41.40 23.94 43.58
C GLY A 136 42.65 23.24 44.12
N GLY A 137 43.77 23.48 43.45
CA GLY A 137 45.10 23.11 43.91
C GLY A 137 46.15 24.05 43.30
N LYS A 138 46.89 24.75 44.16
CA LYS A 138 48.09 25.52 43.80
C LYS A 138 49.12 24.63 43.08
N GLY A 139 49.78 25.19 42.07
CA GLY A 139 51.09 24.70 41.59
C GLY A 139 51.18 24.74 40.06
N GLY A 140 52.07 25.58 39.53
CA GLY A 140 52.16 25.86 38.10
C GLY A 140 52.50 24.64 37.23
N VAL A 141 51.77 24.48 36.12
CA VAL A 141 52.08 23.60 34.99
C VAL A 141 51.52 24.23 33.71
N ALA A 142 52.29 24.11 32.62
CA ALA A 142 52.14 24.52 31.20
C ALA A 142 50.97 25.45 30.75
N ILE A 143 51.33 26.55 30.07
CA ILE A 143 50.40 27.58 29.55
C ILE A 143 50.00 27.32 28.08
N SER A 144 50.75 26.51 27.31
CA SER A 144 50.42 26.17 25.91
C SER A 144 51.15 24.89 25.43
N TYR A 145 50.66 24.32 24.33
CA TYR A 145 51.23 23.12 23.68
C TYR A 145 51.76 23.48 22.30
N LYS A 146 52.99 23.12 21.94
CA LYS A 146 53.53 23.28 20.59
C LYS A 146 53.70 21.94 19.89
N CYS A 147 53.33 21.86 18.61
CA CYS A 147 53.67 20.71 17.78
C CYS A 147 55.13 20.81 17.32
N VAL A 148 55.95 19.79 17.56
CA VAL A 148 57.37 19.78 17.19
C VAL A 148 57.57 19.78 15.68
N ALA A 149 56.72 19.05 14.96
CA ALA A 149 56.79 18.94 13.51
C ALA A 149 56.33 20.21 12.76
N THR A 150 55.41 21.00 13.34
CA THR A 150 54.81 22.17 12.65
C THR A 150 55.10 23.51 13.31
N GLY A 151 55.67 23.52 14.52
CA GLY A 151 55.96 24.71 15.32
C GLY A 151 54.71 25.48 15.77
N LYS A 152 53.49 24.95 15.56
CA LYS A 152 52.24 25.62 15.91
C LYS A 152 51.97 25.52 17.40
N ILE A 153 51.64 26.65 18.02
CA ILE A 153 51.30 26.75 19.44
C ILE A 153 49.77 26.77 19.60
N PHE A 154 49.28 25.92 20.47
CA PHE A 154 47.87 25.70 20.80
C PHE A 154 47.62 26.12 22.25
N ALA A 155 46.47 26.77 22.49
CA ALA A 155 46.11 27.28 23.81
C ALA A 155 45.42 26.19 24.66
N ASN A 156 44.60 25.34 24.04
CA ASN A 156 43.81 24.31 24.72
C ASN A 156 44.10 22.92 24.14
N MET A 157 43.90 21.88 24.95
CA MET A 157 44.02 20.47 24.55
C MET A 157 43.12 20.10 23.37
N ALA A 158 41.90 20.66 23.30
CA ALA A 158 40.97 20.43 22.19
C ALA A 158 41.51 20.92 20.83
N ASP A 159 42.24 22.04 20.81
CA ASP A 159 42.88 22.54 19.57
C ASP A 159 44.06 21.64 19.15
N LEU A 160 44.75 21.04 20.13
CA LEU A 160 45.83 20.07 19.92
C LEU A 160 45.30 18.80 19.26
N GLU A 161 44.21 18.25 19.79
CA GLU A 161 43.54 17.06 19.28
C GLU A 161 43.00 17.28 17.86
N LEU A 162 42.39 18.43 17.58
CA LEU A 162 41.95 18.79 16.22
C LEU A 162 43.13 18.87 15.24
N HIS A 163 44.28 19.39 15.69
CA HIS A 163 45.49 19.41 14.87
C HIS A 163 46.06 18.01 14.65
N ALA A 164 46.12 17.19 15.70
CA ALA A 164 46.56 15.79 15.64
C ALA A 164 45.67 14.98 14.68
N ASN A 165 44.35 15.12 14.77
CA ASN A 165 43.39 14.42 13.91
C ASN A 165 43.45 14.89 12.45
N ARG A 166 43.70 16.18 12.22
CA ARG A 166 43.78 16.73 10.86
C ARG A 166 45.12 16.45 10.17
N THR A 167 46.21 16.43 10.93
CA THR A 167 47.58 16.35 10.38
C THR A 167 48.29 15.04 10.67
N GLY A 168 47.75 14.20 11.55
CA GLY A 168 48.35 12.94 11.98
C GLY A 168 49.59 13.10 12.85
N HIS A 169 49.90 14.31 13.30
CA HIS A 169 51.10 14.58 14.10
C HIS A 169 50.82 14.33 15.59
N SER A 170 51.68 13.54 16.24
CA SER A 170 51.58 13.15 17.65
C SER A 170 52.63 13.79 18.57
N ASP A 171 53.64 14.45 18.00
CA ASP A 171 54.78 14.96 18.76
C ASP A 171 54.50 16.40 19.23
N PHE A 172 54.13 16.53 20.51
CA PHE A 172 53.78 17.80 21.16
C PHE A 172 54.68 18.06 22.38
N GLU A 173 55.20 19.28 22.47
CA GLU A 173 55.99 19.76 23.61
C GLU A 173 55.18 20.82 24.38
N GLU A 174 55.19 20.75 25.71
CA GLU A 174 54.61 21.79 26.56
C GLU A 174 55.54 23.01 26.58
N THR A 175 55.01 24.20 26.26
CA THR A 175 55.76 25.45 26.25
C THR A 175 55.12 26.52 27.12
N THR A 176 55.97 27.40 27.68
CA THR A 176 55.54 28.55 28.49
C THR A 176 55.13 29.76 27.64
N GLU A 177 55.13 29.65 26.32
CA GLU A 177 54.80 30.76 25.42
C GLU A 177 53.28 30.89 25.26
N CYS A 178 52.70 31.94 25.86
CA CYS A 178 51.27 32.21 25.75
C CYS A 178 50.93 32.76 24.35
N LYS A 179 49.95 32.15 23.67
CA LYS A 179 49.51 32.57 22.33
C LYS A 179 48.94 33.99 22.41
N ARG A 180 49.54 34.94 21.68
CA ARG A 180 49.06 36.32 21.63
C ARG A 180 47.58 36.34 21.21
N PRO A 181 46.67 36.91 22.01
CA PRO A 181 45.26 36.99 21.64
C PRO A 181 45.13 37.87 20.39
N LEU A 182 44.39 37.39 19.39
CA LEU A 182 44.09 38.19 18.19
C LEU A 182 43.44 39.52 18.60
N SER A 183 43.74 40.57 17.83
CA SER A 183 43.11 41.88 18.01
C SER A 183 41.58 41.75 17.85
N PRO A 184 40.79 42.61 18.51
CA PRO A 184 39.33 42.54 18.42
C PRO A 184 38.81 42.67 16.98
N GLU A 185 39.51 43.45 16.14
CA GLU A 185 39.16 43.68 14.73
C GLU A 185 39.42 42.44 13.85
N GLU A 186 40.53 41.73 14.04
CA GLU A 186 40.83 40.50 13.30
C GLU A 186 39.93 39.34 13.69
N LYS A 187 39.47 39.29 14.95
CA LYS A 187 38.46 38.32 15.40
C LYS A 187 37.12 38.59 14.74
N ALA A 188 36.70 39.85 14.66
CA ALA A 188 35.46 40.24 13.99
C ALA A 188 35.50 39.87 12.50
N ALA A 189 36.61 40.14 11.80
CA ALA A 189 36.79 39.77 10.40
C ALA A 189 36.69 38.25 10.17
N LYS A 190 37.33 37.44 11.01
CA LYS A 190 37.25 35.97 10.92
C LYS A 190 35.85 35.43 11.25
N ILE A 191 35.15 36.05 12.20
CA ILE A 191 33.76 35.68 12.51
C ILE A 191 32.86 35.98 11.31
N LEU A 192 33.06 37.10 10.61
CA LEU A 192 32.31 37.43 9.40
C LEU A 192 32.62 36.46 8.24
N GLU A 193 33.88 36.07 8.07
CA GLU A 193 34.30 35.07 7.09
C GLU A 193 33.69 33.69 7.37
N ILE A 194 33.69 33.25 8.64
CA ILE A 194 33.06 31.99 9.04
C ILE A 194 31.54 32.06 8.83
N LYS A 195 30.91 33.19 9.18
CA LYS A 195 29.47 33.39 8.95
C LYS A 195 29.12 33.37 7.46
N SER A 196 29.96 33.96 6.59
CA SER A 196 29.72 33.94 5.14
C SER A 196 29.86 32.54 4.54
N LEU A 197 30.84 31.75 5.00
CA LEU A 197 31.01 30.34 4.62
C LEU A 197 29.85 29.45 5.08
N LEU A 198 29.35 29.65 6.29
CA LEU A 198 28.18 28.91 6.80
C LEU A 198 26.90 29.27 6.02
N LYS A 199 26.72 30.55 5.67
CA LYS A 199 25.61 31.01 4.83
C LYS A 199 25.69 30.41 3.43
N ALA A 200 26.88 30.39 2.82
CA ALA A 200 27.10 29.77 1.52
C ALA A 200 26.81 28.25 1.55
N LYS A 201 27.28 27.54 2.57
CA LYS A 201 27.04 26.11 2.75
C LYS A 201 25.58 25.76 3.02
N ARG A 202 24.85 26.65 3.73
CA ARG A 202 23.40 26.52 3.93
C ARG A 202 22.65 26.72 2.61
N ALA A 203 23.00 27.75 1.84
CA ALA A 203 22.40 27.99 0.52
C ALA A 203 22.66 26.83 -0.47
N GLU A 204 23.86 26.26 -0.47
CA GLU A 204 24.20 25.06 -1.26
C GLU A 204 23.34 23.85 -0.86
N ARG A 205 23.16 23.63 0.45
CA ARG A 205 22.30 22.56 0.98
C ARG A 205 20.85 22.74 0.53
N GLU A 206 20.30 23.95 0.64
CA GLU A 206 18.93 24.26 0.21
C GLU A 206 18.73 24.06 -1.31
N LEU A 207 19.72 24.41 -2.13
CA LEU A 207 19.66 24.17 -3.58
C LEU A 207 19.70 22.68 -3.92
N ARG A 208 20.51 21.90 -3.20
CA ARG A 208 20.57 20.45 -3.36
C ARG A 208 19.25 19.78 -2.96
N GLU A 209 18.67 20.19 -1.84
CA GLU A 209 17.37 19.66 -1.38
C GLU A 209 16.25 19.98 -2.38
N LYS A 210 16.21 21.21 -2.92
CA LYS A 210 15.28 21.58 -4.00
C LYS A 210 15.47 20.76 -5.27
N ALA A 211 16.71 20.45 -5.65
CA ALA A 211 17.00 19.60 -6.80
C ALA A 211 16.51 18.16 -6.56
N GLU A 212 16.78 17.61 -5.38
CA GLU A 212 16.33 16.27 -4.99
C GLU A 212 14.79 16.20 -4.91
N ASP A 213 14.10 17.26 -4.47
CA ASP A 213 12.63 17.34 -4.50
C ASP A 213 12.08 17.32 -5.92
N ILE A 214 12.68 18.09 -6.84
CA ILE A 214 12.29 18.10 -8.26
C ILE A 214 12.49 16.71 -8.87
N ASP A 215 13.59 16.03 -8.56
CA ASP A 215 13.86 14.68 -9.08
C ASP A 215 12.92 13.63 -8.48
N ARG A 216 12.59 13.71 -7.18
CA ARG A 216 11.56 12.87 -6.55
C ARG A 216 10.19 13.03 -7.21
N GLU A 217 9.75 14.26 -7.42
CA GLU A 217 8.47 14.54 -8.08
C GLU A 217 8.50 14.11 -9.56
N ARG A 218 9.61 14.29 -10.25
CA ARG A 218 9.81 13.78 -11.62
C ARG A 218 9.73 12.26 -11.66
N GLN A 219 10.35 11.56 -10.72
CA GLN A 219 10.33 10.10 -10.66
C GLN A 219 8.93 9.58 -10.33
N ARG A 220 8.20 10.24 -9.43
CA ARG A 220 6.78 9.93 -9.17
C ARG A 220 5.94 10.04 -10.45
N ARG A 221 6.10 11.12 -11.21
CA ARG A 221 5.38 11.31 -12.49
C ARG A 221 5.77 10.27 -13.52
N PHE A 222 7.06 9.97 -13.64
CA PHE A 222 7.57 8.95 -14.56
C PHE A 222 6.97 7.58 -14.24
N MET A 223 7.03 7.14 -12.98
CA MET A 223 6.43 5.89 -12.54
C MET A 223 4.92 5.87 -12.76
N GLY A 224 4.22 6.97 -12.49
CA GLY A 224 2.79 7.09 -12.76
C GLY A 224 2.44 6.96 -14.25
N GLN A 225 3.22 7.60 -15.14
CA GLN A 225 3.06 7.49 -16.58
C GLN A 225 3.42 6.09 -17.11
N GLU A 226 4.43 5.46 -16.54
CA GLU A 226 4.83 4.10 -16.90
C GLU A 226 3.76 3.07 -16.50
N MET A 227 3.16 3.21 -15.32
CA MET A 227 2.03 2.39 -14.89
C MET A 227 0.79 2.59 -15.77
N ALA A 228 0.54 3.81 -16.25
CA ALA A 228 -0.53 4.08 -17.20
C ALA A 228 -0.27 3.43 -18.57
N LYS A 229 0.96 3.59 -19.11
CA LYS A 229 1.37 3.00 -20.39
C LYS A 229 1.32 1.47 -20.37
N THR A 230 1.79 0.84 -19.30
CA THR A 230 1.76 -0.63 -19.16
C THR A 230 0.32 -1.15 -19.09
N ARG A 231 -0.57 -0.47 -18.35
CA ARG A 231 -1.99 -0.80 -18.31
C ARG A 231 -2.65 -0.66 -19.69
N GLU A 232 -2.41 0.44 -20.39
CA GLU A 232 -2.93 0.66 -21.75
C GLU A 232 -2.43 -0.41 -22.73
N GLN A 233 -1.16 -0.81 -22.66
CA GLN A 233 -0.61 -1.90 -23.47
C GLN A 233 -1.30 -3.24 -23.19
N MET A 234 -1.55 -3.58 -21.93
CA MET A 234 -2.27 -4.81 -21.59
C MET A 234 -3.72 -4.79 -22.10
N GLU A 235 -4.43 -3.67 -21.99
CA GLU A 235 -5.80 -3.53 -22.50
C GLU A 235 -5.85 -3.61 -24.04
N ILE A 236 -4.86 -3.05 -24.73
CA ILE A 236 -4.71 -3.17 -26.19
C ILE A 236 -4.46 -4.62 -26.59
N GLU A 237 -3.57 -5.33 -25.88
CA GLU A 237 -3.25 -6.72 -26.15
C GLU A 237 -4.45 -7.65 -25.88
N GLU A 238 -5.20 -7.41 -24.80
CA GLU A 238 -6.43 -8.15 -24.49
C GLU A 238 -7.49 -7.94 -25.58
N ARG A 239 -7.72 -6.68 -26.00
CA ARG A 239 -8.64 -6.37 -27.10
C ARG A 239 -8.20 -7.02 -28.40
N ARG A 240 -6.90 -7.05 -28.69
CA ARG A 240 -6.33 -7.74 -29.86
C ARG A 240 -6.56 -9.25 -29.79
N ARG A 241 -6.37 -9.87 -28.63
CA ARG A 241 -6.60 -11.31 -28.41
C ARG A 241 -8.07 -11.67 -28.58
N LEU A 242 -8.98 -10.89 -28.02
CA LEU A 242 -10.42 -11.08 -28.19
C LEU A 242 -10.84 -10.92 -29.66
N ALA A 243 -10.31 -9.92 -30.36
CA ALA A 243 -10.57 -9.73 -31.79
C ALA A 243 -10.04 -10.90 -32.64
N GLN A 244 -8.86 -11.44 -32.32
CA GLN A 244 -8.31 -12.62 -32.99
C GLN A 244 -9.14 -13.88 -32.74
N MET A 245 -9.61 -14.09 -31.50
CA MET A 245 -10.49 -15.21 -31.16
C MET A 245 -11.81 -15.12 -31.92
N HIS A 246 -12.46 -13.95 -31.93
CA HIS A 246 -13.68 -13.74 -32.71
C HIS A 246 -13.47 -13.92 -34.22
N LYS A 247 -12.31 -13.51 -34.75
CA LYS A 247 -11.98 -13.77 -36.17
C LYS A 247 -11.85 -15.27 -36.43
N ARG A 248 -11.16 -16.00 -35.56
CA ARG A 248 -10.99 -17.46 -35.65
C ARG A 248 -12.33 -18.19 -35.52
N GLU A 249 -13.20 -17.76 -34.61
CA GLU A 249 -14.56 -18.30 -34.45
C GLU A 249 -15.40 -18.07 -35.71
N LYS A 250 -15.37 -16.86 -36.28
CA LYS A 250 -16.04 -16.55 -37.55
C LYS A 250 -15.50 -17.42 -38.69
N GLU A 251 -14.19 -17.58 -38.82
CA GLU A 251 -13.58 -18.43 -39.84
C GLU A 251 -13.95 -19.91 -39.67
N ASN A 252 -13.95 -20.42 -38.43
CA ASN A 252 -14.37 -21.78 -38.13
C ASN A 252 -15.87 -21.99 -38.45
N ALA A 253 -16.72 -21.03 -38.10
CA ALA A 253 -18.14 -21.07 -38.42
C ALA A 253 -18.39 -21.03 -39.94
N ILE A 254 -17.60 -20.25 -40.70
CA ILE A 254 -17.65 -20.24 -42.16
C ILE A 254 -17.22 -21.59 -42.72
N LYS A 255 -16.13 -22.18 -42.22
CA LYS A 255 -15.64 -23.50 -42.64
C LYS A 255 -16.65 -24.60 -42.34
N GLU A 256 -17.28 -24.58 -41.17
CA GLU A 256 -18.29 -25.57 -40.80
C GLU A 256 -19.55 -25.43 -41.67
N ARG A 257 -20.01 -24.20 -41.91
CA ARG A 257 -21.11 -23.95 -42.87
C ARG A 257 -20.76 -24.42 -44.28
N ALA A 258 -19.51 -24.26 -44.72
CA ALA A 258 -19.05 -24.75 -46.02
C ALA A 258 -19.00 -26.29 -46.06
N ARG A 259 -18.56 -26.95 -44.98
CA ARG A 259 -18.57 -28.41 -44.85
C ARG A 259 -19.99 -28.97 -44.95
N ILE A 260 -20.93 -28.43 -44.17
CA ILE A 260 -22.33 -28.84 -44.20
C ILE A 260 -22.92 -28.63 -45.61
N ARG A 261 -22.60 -27.50 -46.26
CA ARG A 261 -23.06 -27.23 -47.63
C ARG A 261 -22.51 -28.25 -48.63
N ALA A 262 -21.24 -28.63 -48.53
CA ALA A 262 -20.64 -29.64 -49.40
C ALA A 262 -21.23 -31.05 -49.18
N GLU A 263 -21.55 -31.39 -47.93
CA GLU A 263 -22.21 -32.65 -47.59
C GLU A 263 -23.64 -32.72 -48.14
N LEU A 264 -24.40 -31.62 -48.02
CA LEU A 264 -25.72 -31.49 -48.64
C LEU A 264 -25.66 -31.52 -50.17
N GLU A 265 -24.63 -30.93 -50.78
CA GLU A 265 -24.42 -30.97 -52.22
C GLU A 265 -24.09 -32.39 -52.71
N LYS A 266 -23.31 -33.15 -51.93
CA LYS A 266 -23.02 -34.56 -52.21
C LYS A 266 -24.28 -35.42 -52.13
N ASP A 267 -25.08 -35.28 -51.07
CA ASP A 267 -26.36 -35.98 -50.93
C ASP A 267 -27.34 -35.59 -52.05
N LYS A 268 -27.43 -34.30 -52.40
CA LYS A 268 -28.25 -33.82 -53.51
C LYS A 268 -27.81 -34.42 -54.85
N ARG A 269 -26.50 -34.54 -55.09
CA ARG A 269 -25.94 -35.16 -56.30
C ARG A 269 -26.23 -36.66 -56.35
N GLU A 270 -26.15 -37.36 -55.23
CA GLU A 270 -26.50 -38.79 -55.12
C GLU A 270 -28.00 -39.02 -55.39
N ARG A 271 -28.89 -38.16 -54.86
CA ARG A 271 -30.33 -38.19 -55.20
C ARG A 271 -30.61 -37.94 -56.67
N MET A 272 -29.92 -36.97 -57.28
CA MET A 272 -30.05 -36.67 -58.72
C MET A 272 -29.58 -37.83 -59.60
N ALA A 273 -28.46 -38.48 -59.24
CA ALA A 273 -27.95 -39.67 -59.94
C ALA A 273 -28.92 -40.87 -59.84
N ASN A 274 -29.62 -41.00 -58.71
CA ASN A 274 -30.58 -42.08 -58.46
C ASN A 274 -32.04 -41.74 -58.82
N LYS A 275 -32.26 -40.75 -59.71
CA LYS A 275 -33.61 -40.34 -60.18
C LYS A 275 -34.61 -40.01 -59.05
N GLY A 276 -34.12 -39.46 -57.94
CA GLY A 276 -34.95 -38.99 -56.82
C GLY A 276 -35.32 -40.05 -55.77
N LYS A 277 -34.82 -41.29 -55.86
CA LYS A 277 -35.03 -42.33 -54.82
C LYS A 277 -33.74 -42.59 -54.04
N LEU A 278 -33.74 -42.27 -52.75
CA LEU A 278 -32.64 -42.58 -51.82
C LEU A 278 -32.70 -44.08 -51.46
N GLY A 279 -31.58 -44.81 -51.54
CA GLY A 279 -31.51 -46.20 -51.09
C GLY A 279 -31.54 -46.25 -49.56
N SER A 280 -32.72 -46.27 -48.96
CA SER A 280 -32.86 -46.18 -47.51
C SER A 280 -32.46 -47.48 -46.82
N LYS A 281 -31.39 -47.41 -46.03
CA LYS A 281 -31.28 -48.17 -44.76
C LYS A 281 -31.28 -47.19 -43.59
N LEU A 282 -32.19 -46.21 -43.62
CA LEU A 282 -32.50 -45.35 -42.49
C LEU A 282 -33.97 -44.96 -42.62
N GLY A 283 -34.78 -45.45 -41.69
CA GLY A 283 -36.24 -45.34 -41.71
C GLY A 283 -36.73 -43.91 -41.46
N VAL A 284 -38.01 -43.72 -41.76
CA VAL A 284 -38.82 -42.49 -41.62
C VAL A 284 -39.11 -42.20 -40.14
N ASP A 285 -38.08 -42.13 -39.29
CA ASP A 285 -38.17 -41.68 -37.87
C ASP A 285 -36.79 -41.28 -37.30
N GLY A 286 -35.86 -40.83 -38.14
CA GLY A 286 -34.44 -40.71 -37.76
C GLY A 286 -33.75 -39.40 -38.08
N TYR A 287 -34.47 -38.33 -38.39
CA TYR A 287 -33.87 -36.99 -38.55
C TYR A 287 -34.79 -35.94 -37.94
N ASN A 288 -34.68 -35.79 -36.62
CA ASN A 288 -35.15 -34.59 -35.93
C ASN A 288 -33.98 -33.60 -35.96
N PRO A 289 -33.95 -32.59 -36.85
CA PRO A 289 -32.92 -31.56 -36.78
C PRO A 289 -33.11 -30.85 -35.45
N ASP A 290 -32.10 -30.92 -34.59
CA ASP A 290 -32.13 -30.32 -33.26
C ASP A 290 -32.63 -28.88 -33.40
N ALA A 291 -33.80 -28.67 -32.82
CA ALA A 291 -34.61 -27.51 -33.05
C ALA A 291 -33.82 -26.24 -32.69
N ILE A 292 -33.72 -25.35 -33.67
CA ILE A 292 -33.62 -23.92 -33.41
C ILE A 292 -34.92 -23.58 -32.65
N GLN A 293 -34.84 -23.47 -31.33
CA GLN A 293 -35.95 -23.04 -30.48
C GLN A 293 -36.25 -21.57 -30.78
N TYR A 294 -37.19 -21.32 -31.68
CA TYR A 294 -37.96 -20.07 -31.67
C TYR A 294 -39.17 -20.29 -30.77
N ASP A 295 -39.18 -19.66 -29.60
CA ASP A 295 -40.34 -19.65 -28.69
C ASP A 295 -41.51 -18.89 -29.34
N VAL A 296 -42.58 -19.61 -29.65
CA VAL A 296 -43.90 -19.06 -29.96
C VAL A 296 -44.87 -19.58 -28.90
N LEU A 297 -45.37 -18.65 -28.07
CA LEU A 297 -46.33 -18.89 -27.00
C LEU A 297 -47.77 -19.06 -27.56
N ALA A 298 -48.38 -20.24 -27.41
CA ALA A 298 -49.84 -20.42 -27.44
C ALA A 298 -50.29 -21.73 -26.76
N ALA A 299 -51.37 -21.66 -26.00
CA ALA A 299 -51.82 -22.61 -24.98
C ALA A 299 -52.72 -23.77 -25.47
N GLY A 300 -52.66 -24.93 -24.79
CA GLY A 300 -53.72 -25.96 -24.74
C GLY A 300 -53.22 -27.42 -24.71
N GLY A 301 -53.48 -28.17 -23.61
CA GLY A 301 -52.93 -29.51 -23.27
C GLY A 301 -53.34 -30.70 -24.18
N ILE A 302 -52.92 -31.97 -23.98
CA ILE A 302 -52.76 -32.79 -22.77
C ILE A 302 -51.83 -34.00 -23.08
N GLY A 303 -50.91 -34.36 -22.15
CA GLY A 303 -50.66 -35.78 -21.78
C GLY A 303 -49.36 -36.52 -22.18
N GLY A 304 -48.32 -36.43 -21.34
CA GLY A 304 -47.59 -37.60 -20.79
C GLY A 304 -46.36 -38.19 -21.50
N GLY A 305 -45.17 -38.02 -20.88
CA GLY A 305 -44.08 -39.02 -20.96
C GLY A 305 -42.64 -38.52 -21.12
N ALA A 306 -41.92 -38.40 -19.98
CA ALA A 306 -40.47 -38.53 -19.76
C ALA A 306 -39.46 -37.92 -20.77
N GLY A 307 -38.72 -36.90 -20.29
CA GLY A 307 -37.49 -36.42 -20.95
C GLY A 307 -37.05 -35.06 -20.44
N THR A 308 -35.98 -35.06 -19.67
CA THR A 308 -35.22 -33.89 -19.17
C THR A 308 -34.74 -32.99 -20.32
N ASN A 309 -35.06 -31.68 -20.31
CA ASN A 309 -34.06 -30.61 -20.13
C ASN A 309 -34.69 -29.19 -20.06
N GLU A 310 -34.29 -28.48 -19.00
CA GLU A 310 -34.12 -27.05 -18.71
C GLU A 310 -34.84 -25.92 -19.48
N GLY A 311 -35.39 -24.97 -18.68
CA GLY A 311 -35.80 -23.64 -19.11
C GLY A 311 -36.06 -22.66 -17.96
N GLY A 312 -35.01 -22.04 -17.42
CA GLY A 312 -35.03 -20.59 -17.17
C GLY A 312 -35.86 -19.97 -16.03
N ALA A 313 -36.12 -20.66 -14.92
CA ALA A 313 -36.21 -20.00 -13.62
C ALA A 313 -34.91 -20.33 -12.87
N LYS A 314 -34.35 -19.41 -12.06
CA LYS A 314 -33.15 -19.69 -11.24
C LYS A 314 -33.41 -20.91 -10.34
N THR A 315 -33.12 -22.10 -10.84
CA THR A 315 -33.17 -23.33 -10.06
C THR A 315 -31.98 -23.28 -9.12
N VAL A 316 -32.27 -23.30 -7.83
CA VAL A 316 -31.28 -23.58 -6.81
C VAL A 316 -30.73 -24.96 -7.16
N LYS A 317 -29.50 -25.02 -7.72
CA LYS A 317 -28.81 -26.27 -7.99
C LYS A 317 -28.82 -27.12 -6.72
N ALA A 318 -29.21 -28.39 -6.83
CA ALA A 318 -29.14 -29.33 -5.72
C ALA A 318 -27.75 -29.27 -5.06
N PRO A 319 -27.67 -29.35 -3.72
CA PRO A 319 -26.39 -29.28 -3.03
C PRO A 319 -25.45 -30.37 -3.57
N PRO A 320 -24.15 -30.06 -3.75
CA PRO A 320 -23.18 -31.02 -4.25
C PRO A 320 -23.08 -32.23 -3.31
N SER A 321 -23.15 -33.44 -3.86
CA SER A 321 -23.12 -34.69 -3.08
C SER A 321 -21.80 -34.86 -2.31
N VAL A 322 -21.88 -35.43 -1.10
CA VAL A 322 -20.74 -35.75 -0.22
C VAL A 322 -19.75 -36.69 -0.90
N ASP A 323 -20.21 -37.56 -1.79
CA ASP A 323 -19.36 -38.53 -2.52
C ASP A 323 -18.30 -37.86 -3.40
N LYS A 324 -18.54 -36.62 -3.82
CA LYS A 324 -17.63 -35.87 -4.71
C LYS A 324 -16.59 -35.04 -3.95
N MET A 325 -16.53 -35.16 -2.62
CA MET A 325 -15.59 -34.44 -1.77
C MET A 325 -14.13 -34.60 -2.24
N ASP A 326 -13.72 -35.82 -2.58
CA ASP A 326 -12.35 -36.10 -3.06
C ASP A 326 -12.05 -35.44 -4.41
N GLU A 327 -13.05 -35.37 -5.29
CA GLU A 327 -12.94 -34.70 -6.59
C GLU A 327 -12.76 -33.19 -6.41
N TYR A 328 -13.48 -32.58 -5.47
CA TYR A 328 -13.36 -31.14 -5.17
C TYR A 328 -11.99 -30.80 -4.56
N ILE A 329 -11.50 -31.64 -3.64
CA ILE A 329 -10.17 -31.50 -3.05
C ILE A 329 -9.09 -31.67 -4.12
N ALA A 330 -9.24 -32.67 -5.01
CA ALA A 330 -8.33 -32.86 -6.14
C ALA A 330 -8.28 -31.62 -7.04
N LYS A 331 -9.44 -31.03 -7.36
CA LYS A 331 -9.52 -29.78 -8.14
C LYS A 331 -8.78 -28.64 -7.46
N VAL A 332 -8.96 -28.44 -6.15
CA VAL A 332 -8.22 -27.39 -5.41
C VAL A 332 -6.70 -27.67 -5.39
N SER A 333 -6.31 -28.93 -5.20
CA SER A 333 -4.89 -29.33 -5.17
C SER A 333 -4.19 -29.23 -6.53
N SER A 334 -4.95 -29.23 -7.64
CA SER A 334 -4.41 -29.07 -9.00
C SER A 334 -3.80 -27.68 -9.25
N TYR A 335 -4.23 -26.67 -8.48
CA TYR A 335 -3.69 -25.32 -8.55
C TYR A 335 -2.34 -25.22 -7.84
N ARG A 336 -1.26 -25.58 -8.54
CA ARG A 336 0.13 -25.49 -8.06
C ARG A 336 0.83 -24.16 -8.37
N ALA A 337 0.33 -23.36 -9.31
CA ALA A 337 0.90 -22.05 -9.59
C ALA A 337 0.80 -21.15 -8.35
N GLY A 338 1.91 -20.53 -7.93
CA GLY A 338 1.94 -19.56 -6.83
C GLY A 338 1.67 -20.12 -5.42
N GLY A 339 1.52 -21.44 -5.25
CA GLY A 339 1.14 -22.04 -3.96
C GLY A 339 -0.32 -21.75 -3.56
N ASP A 340 -1.14 -21.28 -4.50
CA ASP A 340 -2.51 -20.84 -4.20
C ASP A 340 -3.42 -21.99 -3.74
N GLY A 341 -3.27 -23.18 -4.33
CA GLY A 341 -3.99 -24.38 -3.90
C GLY A 341 -3.70 -24.76 -2.45
N GLY A 342 -2.43 -24.68 -2.03
CA GLY A 342 -2.01 -24.94 -0.65
C GLY A 342 -2.55 -23.88 0.32
N ASN A 343 -2.52 -22.61 -0.07
CA ASN A 343 -3.12 -21.52 0.70
C ASN A 343 -4.63 -21.68 0.87
N CYS A 344 -5.33 -22.14 -0.18
CA CYS A 344 -6.76 -22.44 -0.14
C CYS A 344 -7.06 -23.60 0.82
N LEU A 345 -6.34 -24.72 0.70
CA LEU A 345 -6.48 -25.90 1.57
C LEU A 345 -6.20 -25.56 3.05
N LYS A 346 -5.20 -24.72 3.33
CA LYS A 346 -4.91 -24.23 4.69
C LYS A 346 -6.09 -23.47 5.30
N ILE A 347 -6.78 -22.66 4.51
CA ILE A 347 -7.94 -21.88 4.98
C ILE A 347 -9.17 -22.79 5.14
N LEU A 348 -9.37 -23.74 4.22
CA LEU A 348 -10.45 -24.73 4.34
C LEU A 348 -10.28 -25.60 5.60
N LYS A 349 -9.05 -26.05 5.89
CA LYS A 349 -8.68 -26.71 7.15
C LYS A 349 -9.05 -25.86 8.36
N ALA A 350 -8.76 -24.56 8.34
CA ALA A 350 -9.08 -23.68 9.45
C ALA A 350 -10.60 -23.52 9.65
N TYR A 351 -11.38 -23.37 8.58
CA TYR A 351 -12.83 -23.25 8.70
C TYR A 351 -13.50 -24.52 9.22
N ILE A 352 -13.15 -25.68 8.65
CA ILE A 352 -13.73 -26.96 9.06
C ILE A 352 -13.21 -27.35 10.45
N GLY A 353 -11.90 -27.22 10.69
CA GLY A 353 -11.26 -27.57 11.96
C GLY A 353 -11.72 -26.71 13.15
N ASN A 354 -12.09 -25.45 12.94
CA ASN A 354 -12.64 -24.62 14.01
C ASN A 354 -14.06 -25.07 14.41
N VAL A 355 -14.86 -25.54 13.44
CA VAL A 355 -16.20 -26.08 13.68
C VAL A 355 -16.15 -27.45 14.36
N THR A 356 -15.23 -28.33 13.95
CA THR A 356 -15.09 -29.65 14.58
C THR A 356 -14.57 -29.57 16.01
N LYS A 357 -13.67 -28.61 16.31
CA LYS A 357 -13.13 -28.38 17.65
C LYS A 357 -14.11 -27.67 18.59
N ASN A 358 -14.87 -26.69 18.08
CA ASN A 358 -15.82 -25.89 18.86
C ASN A 358 -17.21 -25.93 18.20
N PRO A 359 -17.95 -27.05 18.31
CA PRO A 359 -19.24 -27.23 17.63
C PRO A 359 -20.37 -26.36 18.17
N THR A 360 -20.25 -25.88 19.42
CA THR A 360 -21.24 -25.04 20.09
C THR A 360 -21.14 -23.56 19.72
N ASP A 361 -20.01 -23.13 19.16
CA ASP A 361 -19.73 -21.72 18.91
C ASP A 361 -20.31 -21.26 17.57
N ALA A 362 -21.39 -20.46 17.63
CA ALA A 362 -22.05 -19.89 16.46
C ALA A 362 -21.13 -19.05 15.56
N LYS A 363 -20.04 -18.49 16.14
CA LYS A 363 -19.03 -17.70 15.40
C LYS A 363 -18.34 -18.52 14.30
N TYR A 364 -18.04 -19.78 14.53
CA TYR A 364 -17.34 -20.62 13.55
C TYR A 364 -18.27 -21.25 12.51
N ARG A 365 -19.58 -21.27 12.80
CA ARG A 365 -20.64 -21.70 11.88
C ARG A 365 -20.91 -20.68 10.77
N LYS A 366 -20.37 -19.46 10.87
CA LYS A 366 -20.56 -18.38 9.89
C LYS A 366 -19.23 -17.95 9.27
N ILE A 367 -19.15 -18.02 7.95
CA ILE A 367 -18.01 -17.56 7.15
C ILE A 367 -18.43 -16.31 6.38
N ASN A 368 -17.78 -15.19 6.63
CA ASN A 368 -18.02 -13.95 5.89
C ASN A 368 -17.37 -14.04 4.49
N THR A 369 -18.18 -13.94 3.42
CA THR A 369 -17.71 -14.04 2.04
C THR A 369 -17.01 -12.77 1.56
N GLU A 370 -17.12 -11.67 2.31
CA GLU A 370 -16.48 -10.40 1.99
C GLU A 370 -15.06 -10.26 2.52
N ASN A 371 -14.65 -11.13 3.45
CA ASN A 371 -13.32 -11.12 4.02
C ASN A 371 -12.25 -11.27 2.91
N LYS A 372 -11.18 -10.48 3.00
CA LYS A 372 -10.02 -10.55 2.10
C LYS A 372 -9.51 -11.97 1.92
N ALA A 373 -9.40 -12.75 3.00
CA ALA A 373 -8.94 -14.14 2.95
C ALA A 373 -9.85 -15.01 2.08
N TYR A 374 -11.18 -14.89 2.25
CA TYR A 374 -12.14 -15.64 1.45
C TYR A 374 -12.13 -15.17 -0.02
N LYS A 375 -12.21 -13.85 -0.27
CA LYS A 375 -12.26 -13.26 -1.63
C LYS A 375 -11.05 -13.63 -2.48
N THR A 376 -9.86 -13.65 -1.89
CA THR A 376 -8.61 -13.86 -2.63
C THR A 376 -8.22 -15.33 -2.71
N LYS A 377 -8.45 -16.12 -1.65
CA LYS A 377 -7.88 -17.47 -1.53
C LYS A 377 -8.90 -18.60 -1.58
N VAL A 378 -10.21 -18.32 -1.46
CA VAL A 378 -11.26 -19.37 -1.45
C VAL A 378 -12.25 -19.17 -2.60
N LYS A 379 -12.74 -17.95 -2.79
CA LYS A 379 -13.72 -17.59 -3.83
C LYS A 379 -13.28 -17.91 -5.27
N PRO A 380 -12.00 -17.72 -5.68
CA PRO A 380 -11.58 -18.04 -7.05
C PRO A 380 -11.59 -19.55 -7.36
N PHE A 381 -11.54 -20.40 -6.33
CA PHE A 381 -11.47 -21.85 -6.49
C PHE A 381 -12.87 -22.46 -6.44
N LEU A 382 -13.38 -22.87 -7.60
CA LEU A 382 -14.71 -23.48 -7.71
C LEU A 382 -14.83 -24.77 -6.88
N GLY A 383 -13.73 -25.53 -6.75
CA GLY A 383 -13.65 -26.72 -5.90
C GLY A 383 -13.85 -26.39 -4.41
N ALA A 384 -13.29 -25.27 -3.93
CA ALA A 384 -13.39 -24.86 -2.53
C ALA A 384 -14.81 -24.46 -2.13
N LYS A 385 -15.51 -23.71 -2.98
CA LYS A 385 -16.93 -23.37 -2.76
C LYS A 385 -17.81 -24.62 -2.75
N SER A 386 -17.57 -25.54 -3.68
CA SER A 386 -18.34 -26.80 -3.78
C SER A 386 -18.10 -27.68 -2.55
N LEU A 387 -16.87 -27.74 -2.05
CA LEU A 387 -16.52 -28.46 -0.82
C LEU A 387 -17.27 -27.90 0.40
N LEU A 388 -17.31 -26.58 0.57
CA LEU A 388 -18.04 -25.94 1.69
C LEU A 388 -19.55 -26.24 1.62
N LEU A 389 -20.12 -26.24 0.41
CA LEU A 389 -21.51 -26.63 0.20
C LEU A 389 -21.77 -28.12 0.53
N CYS A 390 -20.84 -29.03 0.22
CA CYS A 390 -20.95 -30.45 0.59
C CYS A 390 -20.94 -30.67 2.10
N VAL A 391 -20.16 -29.87 2.80
CA VAL A 391 -20.03 -29.92 4.26
C VAL A 391 -21.26 -29.36 4.97
N GLY A 392 -22.10 -28.60 4.26
CA GLY A 392 -23.36 -28.05 4.78
C GLY A 392 -23.35 -26.53 4.95
N PHE A 393 -22.31 -25.81 4.52
CA PHE A 393 -22.32 -24.35 4.49
C PHE A 393 -23.18 -23.87 3.32
N ALA A 394 -24.26 -23.16 3.61
CA ALA A 394 -25.14 -22.55 2.63
C ALA A 394 -24.96 -21.03 2.60
N PRO A 395 -25.02 -20.38 1.42
CA PRO A 395 -25.02 -18.92 1.37
C PRO A 395 -26.29 -18.36 2.02
N THR A 396 -26.12 -17.36 2.87
CA THR A 396 -27.22 -16.57 3.45
C THR A 396 -27.98 -15.87 2.32
N LYS A 397 -29.27 -15.52 2.55
CA LYS A 397 -30.14 -14.86 1.56
C LYS A 397 -29.53 -13.59 0.95
N ASP A 398 -28.70 -12.89 1.71
CA ASP A 398 -28.01 -11.65 1.31
C ASP A 398 -26.70 -11.91 0.53
N GLY A 399 -26.22 -13.16 0.46
CA GLY A 399 -24.99 -13.55 -0.24
C GLY A 399 -23.67 -13.08 0.40
N THR A 400 -23.75 -12.32 1.49
CA THR A 400 -22.62 -11.73 2.24
C THR A 400 -21.94 -12.71 3.20
N ALA A 401 -22.59 -13.82 3.54
CA ALA A 401 -22.02 -14.86 4.39
C ALA A 401 -22.45 -16.26 3.92
N MET A 402 -21.70 -17.27 4.35
CA MET A 402 -22.10 -18.68 4.31
C MET A 402 -22.24 -19.20 5.72
N GLU A 403 -23.37 -19.83 6.02
CA GLU A 403 -23.75 -20.30 7.35
C GLU A 403 -23.98 -21.80 7.31
N LEU A 404 -23.50 -22.47 8.36
CA LEU A 404 -23.70 -23.90 8.58
C LEU A 404 -25.00 -24.09 9.37
N GLY A 405 -25.98 -24.78 8.75
CA GLY A 405 -27.27 -25.07 9.38
C GLY A 405 -27.12 -25.84 10.71
N GLU A 406 -28.11 -25.70 11.59
CA GLU A 406 -28.11 -26.33 12.91
C GLU A 406 -28.00 -27.86 12.84
N ASP A 407 -28.60 -28.45 11.81
CA ASP A 407 -28.66 -29.89 11.52
C ASP A 407 -27.44 -30.44 10.75
N ALA A 408 -26.31 -29.74 10.76
CA ALA A 408 -25.12 -30.18 10.04
C ALA A 408 -24.57 -31.50 10.58
N ASP A 409 -24.27 -32.42 9.66
CA ASP A 409 -23.73 -33.74 10.02
C ASP A 409 -22.25 -33.63 10.43
N MET A 410 -22.03 -33.81 11.74
CA MET A 410 -20.70 -33.77 12.35
C MET A 410 -19.78 -34.91 11.85
N ALA A 411 -20.34 -36.04 11.39
CA ALA A 411 -19.54 -37.11 10.80
C ALA A 411 -18.94 -36.68 9.45
N VAL A 412 -19.72 -35.98 8.63
CA VAL A 412 -19.27 -35.43 7.35
C VAL A 412 -18.20 -34.36 7.56
N LEU A 413 -18.35 -33.50 8.57
CA LEU A 413 -17.35 -32.50 8.95
C LEU A 413 -16.00 -33.13 9.33
N ARG A 414 -16.02 -34.20 10.13
CA ARG A 414 -14.79 -34.92 10.51
C ARG A 414 -14.13 -35.61 9.32
N MET A 415 -14.92 -36.27 8.46
CA MET A 415 -14.40 -36.85 7.21
C MET A 415 -13.78 -35.78 6.30
N ALA A 416 -14.40 -34.59 6.24
CA ALA A 416 -13.88 -33.47 5.47
C ALA A 416 -12.56 -32.93 6.04
N GLU A 417 -12.47 -32.80 7.37
CA GLU A 417 -11.24 -32.37 8.06
C GLU A 417 -10.07 -33.30 7.72
N GLU A 418 -10.25 -34.62 7.90
CA GLU A 418 -9.22 -35.62 7.62
C GLU A 418 -8.76 -35.60 6.16
N LYS A 419 -9.72 -35.50 5.22
CA LYS A 419 -9.41 -35.47 3.78
C LYS A 419 -8.70 -34.19 3.34
N VAL A 420 -9.12 -33.04 3.87
CA VAL A 420 -8.46 -31.75 3.59
C VAL A 420 -7.07 -31.72 4.20
N ASP A 421 -6.89 -32.29 5.40
CA ASP A 421 -5.59 -32.40 6.07
C ASP A 421 -4.63 -33.29 5.29
N ALA A 422 -5.06 -34.48 4.89
CA ALA A 422 -4.26 -35.38 4.06
C ALA A 422 -3.86 -34.72 2.72
N ALA A 423 -4.78 -33.98 2.10
CA ALA A 423 -4.51 -33.27 0.86
C ALA A 423 -3.54 -32.09 1.04
N TYR A 424 -3.64 -31.37 2.16
CA TYR A 424 -2.72 -30.28 2.50
C TYR A 424 -1.31 -30.80 2.76
N GLU A 425 -1.16 -31.88 3.53
CA GLU A 425 0.14 -32.52 3.76
C GLU A 425 0.76 -33.05 2.47
N LYS A 426 -0.05 -33.64 1.59
CA LYS A 426 0.40 -34.11 0.27
C LYS A 426 0.79 -32.96 -0.66
N TYR A 427 0.20 -31.78 -0.49
CA TYR A 427 0.56 -30.59 -1.28
C TYR A 427 1.87 -29.95 -0.81
N MET A 428 2.16 -30.04 0.49
CA MET A 428 3.36 -29.48 1.11
C MET A 428 4.61 -30.39 0.98
N LYS A 429 4.41 -31.67 0.68
CA LYS A 429 5.44 -32.61 0.23
C LYS A 429 5.64 -32.49 -1.28
#